data_AF-A0A5R8R6P8-F1
#
_entry.id   AF-A0A5R8R6P8-F1
#
_cell.length_a   1.000
_cell.length_b   1.000
_cell.length_c   1.000
_cell.angle_alpha   90.00
_cell.angle_beta   90.00
_cell.angle_gamma   90.00
#
_symmetry.space_group_name_H-M   'P 1'
#
loop_
_entity.id
_entity.type
_entity.pdbx_description
1 polymer ?
#
loop_
_entity_poly.entity_id
_entity_poly.type
_entity_poly.pdbx_seq_one_letter_code
_entity_poly.pdbx_strand_id
1 'polypeptide(L)'
;MSYFFVTTLQVFFCIALLSGVLWSRNDPPSLRPLTWTLLTGLIAGVLAGLFIHGSQPVQLLLVGAEVMVSLLFVLSFWWASTRIRYLWQGILIFGAARHWALDPNLGGLTSTHVLNTDLLLNLTAVVLAFAILCLAGVLCAMLLRRIRGLYWPLTLILLVMIWLPLSGNLLLLLMKLQVVPLGKSLLSFVAKVTNNTALYNWAGAALLLALALCWLPALLRAFRQTRETEEPIAHRLALAQRRNALRLWLVTIGCAVVVIAGQLWWDKVASQPPQLSEAVPVTLGSDGMVRLPVEQLRDGKLHRFVWVADDGKAVRFFVINRYPDKLRFGVVFDACLLCGDQGYVMEGNQVICVACGVHIFIPSIGKAGGCNPVPIENWHNDEKELVIPGKELATGVNYFSTVMTIKVTDPVDGSTLTNTSADYKYSYGGKTWFFSSEANYERFRETPEQFVPADMREE
;
A
#
# COMPACT_ATOMS: atom_id res chain seq x y z
N MET A 1 -3.63 14.97 -1.36
CA MET A 1 -2.95 14.44 -2.57
C MET A 1 -3.65 13.17 -2.98
N SER A 2 -4.10 13.07 -4.23
CA SER A 2 -4.88 11.92 -4.72
C SER A 2 -3.98 10.75 -5.12
N TYR A 3 -4.58 9.56 -5.23
CA TYR A 3 -3.98 8.35 -5.81
C TYR A 3 -3.18 8.66 -7.09
N PHE A 4 -3.77 9.42 -8.01
CA PHE A 4 -3.18 9.76 -9.31
C PHE A 4 -1.92 10.61 -9.20
N PHE A 5 -1.78 11.48 -8.20
CA PHE A 5 -0.53 12.21 -7.98
C PHE A 5 0.61 11.23 -7.69
N VAL A 6 0.37 10.32 -6.75
CA VAL A 6 1.39 9.39 -6.25
C VAL A 6 1.75 8.35 -7.30
N THR A 7 0.78 7.72 -7.97
CA THR A 7 1.05 6.69 -8.98
C THR A 7 1.71 7.25 -10.22
N THR A 8 1.34 8.46 -10.65
CA THR A 8 2.04 9.14 -11.76
C THR A 8 3.51 9.38 -11.40
N LEU A 9 3.81 9.83 -10.18
CA LEU A 9 5.19 9.94 -9.73
C LEU A 9 5.89 8.57 -9.77
N GLN A 10 5.29 7.51 -9.22
CA GLN A 10 5.92 6.18 -9.11
C GLN A 10 6.36 5.64 -10.47
N VAL A 11 5.53 5.80 -11.50
CA VAL A 11 5.83 5.28 -12.85
C VAL A 11 6.88 6.13 -13.57
N PHE A 12 6.81 7.46 -13.45
CA PHE A 12 7.63 8.35 -14.26
C PHE A 12 8.89 8.89 -13.57
N PHE A 13 9.06 8.72 -12.25
CA PHE A 13 10.17 9.34 -11.52
C PHE A 13 11.54 8.93 -12.06
N CYS A 14 11.73 7.62 -12.24
CA CYS A 14 12.99 7.08 -12.76
C CYS A 14 13.28 7.63 -14.16
N ILE A 15 12.25 7.71 -15.02
CA ILE A 15 12.35 8.26 -16.37
C ILE A 15 12.68 9.75 -16.35
N ALA A 16 12.10 10.52 -15.43
CA ALA A 16 12.39 11.94 -15.27
C ALA A 16 13.86 12.16 -14.87
N LEU A 17 14.39 11.38 -13.93
CA LEU A 17 15.82 11.46 -13.54
C LEU A 17 16.74 10.99 -14.67
N LEU A 18 16.38 9.95 -15.42
CA LEU A 18 17.13 9.50 -16.60
C LEU A 18 17.14 10.54 -17.72
N SER A 19 16.04 11.27 -17.91
CA SER A 19 16.03 12.44 -18.80
C SER A 19 17.06 13.47 -18.35
N GLY A 20 17.14 13.73 -17.03
CA GLY A 20 18.16 14.58 -16.44
C GLY A 20 19.59 14.10 -16.74
N VAL A 21 19.85 12.80 -16.61
CA VAL A 21 21.13 12.17 -16.98
C VAL A 21 21.44 12.37 -18.46
N LEU A 22 20.49 12.03 -19.35
CA LEU A 22 20.62 12.06 -20.81
C LEU A 22 21.04 13.44 -21.33
N TRP A 23 20.54 14.50 -20.69
CA TRP A 23 20.82 15.89 -21.08
C TRP A 23 21.86 16.59 -20.19
N SER A 24 22.56 15.87 -19.29
CA SER A 24 23.54 16.50 -18.39
C SER A 24 24.94 16.68 -18.97
N ARG A 25 25.36 15.86 -19.94
CA ARG A 25 26.73 15.93 -20.50
C ARG A 25 26.88 16.86 -21.71
N ASN A 26 25.78 17.14 -22.42
CA ASN A 26 25.79 17.91 -23.67
C ASN A 26 24.96 19.19 -23.53
N ASP A 27 24.85 19.93 -24.63
CA ASP A 27 23.98 21.07 -24.76
C ASP A 27 22.54 20.75 -24.32
N PRO A 28 21.87 21.71 -23.66
CA PRO A 28 20.50 21.51 -23.24
C PRO A 28 19.60 21.30 -24.46
N PRO A 29 18.56 20.46 -24.33
CA PRO A 29 17.59 20.29 -25.39
C PRO A 29 16.87 21.62 -25.64
N SER A 30 16.51 21.87 -26.89
CA SER A 30 15.61 22.96 -27.22
C SER A 30 14.19 22.60 -26.76
N LEU A 31 13.50 23.58 -26.18
CA LEU A 31 12.21 23.36 -25.51
C LEU A 31 11.16 22.79 -26.47
N ARG A 32 10.99 23.39 -27.66
CA ARG A 32 9.96 23.01 -28.61
C ARG A 32 10.03 21.52 -29.05
N PRO A 33 11.14 21.00 -29.59
CA PRO A 33 11.20 19.59 -29.97
C PRO A 33 11.12 18.67 -28.76
N LEU A 34 11.68 19.04 -27.61
CA LEU A 34 11.55 18.24 -26.39
C LEU A 34 10.09 18.08 -25.99
N THR A 35 9.32 19.18 -25.92
CA THR A 35 7.90 19.14 -25.56
C THR A 35 7.10 18.26 -26.52
N TRP A 36 7.33 18.38 -27.83
CA TRP A 36 6.66 17.50 -28.80
C TRP A 36 7.05 16.04 -28.63
N THR A 37 8.33 15.72 -28.42
CA THR A 37 8.79 14.35 -28.15
C THR A 37 8.17 13.76 -26.89
N LEU A 38 8.06 14.54 -25.81
CA LEU A 38 7.43 14.10 -24.56
C LEU A 38 5.93 13.86 -24.76
N LEU A 39 5.23 14.79 -25.41
CA LEU A 39 3.78 14.68 -25.65
C LEU A 39 3.45 13.52 -26.59
N THR A 40 4.18 13.35 -27.69
CA THR A 40 3.94 12.24 -28.62
C THR A 40 4.25 10.90 -27.98
N GLY A 41 5.35 10.80 -27.23
CA GLY A 41 5.68 9.60 -26.45
C GLY A 41 4.60 9.27 -25.42
N LEU A 42 4.12 10.27 -24.67
CA LEU A 42 3.08 10.11 -23.65
C LEU A 42 1.77 9.63 -24.28
N ILE A 43 1.27 10.32 -25.31
CA ILE A 43 0.01 9.99 -25.98
C ILE A 43 0.11 8.60 -26.63
N ALA A 44 1.17 8.33 -27.39
CA ALA A 44 1.35 7.03 -28.04
C ALA A 44 1.47 5.89 -27.02
N GLY A 45 2.17 6.12 -25.90
CA GLY A 45 2.30 5.13 -24.84
C GLY A 45 0.99 4.85 -24.14
N VAL A 46 0.21 5.88 -23.80
CA VAL A 46 -1.12 5.72 -23.21
C VAL A 46 -2.06 4.96 -24.15
N LEU A 47 -2.12 5.35 -25.43
CA LEU A 47 -2.91 4.63 -26.43
C LEU A 47 -2.48 3.17 -26.56
N ALA A 48 -1.17 2.89 -26.56
CA ALA A 48 -0.65 1.54 -26.59
C ALA A 48 -1.07 0.72 -25.35
N GLY A 49 -1.03 1.32 -24.15
CA GLY A 49 -1.48 0.63 -22.92
C GLY A 49 -2.98 0.33 -22.92
N LEU A 50 -3.81 1.25 -23.42
CA LEU A 50 -5.26 1.09 -23.45
C LEU A 50 -5.75 0.11 -24.53
N PHE A 51 -5.09 0.04 -25.68
CA PHE A 51 -5.58 -0.75 -26.83
C PHE A 51 -4.81 -2.04 -27.06
N ILE A 52 -3.55 -2.16 -26.61
CA ILE A 52 -2.71 -3.35 -26.86
C ILE A 52 -2.73 -4.27 -25.64
N HIS A 53 -3.84 -4.99 -25.49
CA HIS A 53 -3.98 -6.08 -24.53
C HIS A 53 -3.61 -7.42 -25.20
N GLY A 54 -2.31 -7.73 -25.24
CA GLY A 54 -1.80 -8.95 -25.84
C GLY A 54 -1.99 -10.19 -24.96
N SER A 55 -2.05 -11.37 -25.58
CA SER A 55 -1.94 -12.66 -24.91
C SER A 55 -0.61 -12.78 -24.14
N GLN A 56 -0.49 -13.75 -23.22
CA GLN A 56 0.73 -13.93 -22.41
C GLN A 56 2.03 -13.99 -23.26
N PRO A 57 2.08 -14.67 -24.43
CA PRO A 57 3.25 -14.64 -25.31
C PRO A 57 3.58 -13.25 -25.89
N VAL A 58 2.55 -12.46 -26.22
CA VAL A 58 2.73 -11.09 -26.71
C VAL A 58 3.29 -10.20 -25.60
N GLN A 59 2.79 -10.36 -24.37
CA GLN A 59 3.33 -9.64 -23.20
C GLN A 59 4.80 -10.02 -22.95
N LEU A 60 5.16 -11.30 -23.10
CA LEU A 60 6.55 -11.76 -22.98
C LEU A 60 7.45 -11.09 -24.02
N LEU A 61 7.00 -11.02 -25.28
CA LEU A 61 7.75 -10.34 -26.34
C LEU A 61 7.93 -8.86 -26.04
N LEU A 62 6.89 -8.18 -25.54
CA LEU A 62 6.95 -6.76 -25.18
C LEU A 62 7.92 -6.51 -24.03
N VAL A 63 7.88 -7.31 -22.96
CA VAL A 63 8.86 -7.19 -21.85
C VAL A 63 10.27 -7.49 -22.33
N GLY A 64 10.46 -8.51 -23.17
CA GLY A 64 11.76 -8.81 -23.79
C GLY A 64 12.28 -7.67 -24.65
N ALA A 65 11.41 -7.01 -25.41
CA ALA A 65 11.74 -5.82 -26.19
C ALA A 65 12.12 -4.65 -25.28
N GLU A 66 11.40 -4.40 -24.18
CA GLU A 66 11.75 -3.36 -23.20
C GLU A 66 13.13 -3.59 -22.57
N VAL A 67 13.47 -4.84 -22.24
CA VAL A 67 14.81 -5.21 -21.76
C VAL A 67 15.86 -4.90 -22.84
N MET A 68 15.65 -5.34 -24.08
CA MET A 68 16.58 -5.07 -25.18
C MET A 68 16.76 -3.57 -25.44
N VAL A 69 15.67 -2.81 -25.47
CA VAL A 69 15.65 -1.36 -25.64
C VAL A 69 16.41 -0.66 -24.52
N SER A 70 16.25 -1.11 -23.27
CA SER A 70 16.99 -0.56 -22.14
C SER A 70 18.50 -0.83 -22.22
N LEU A 71 18.92 -2.00 -22.73
CA LEU A 71 20.35 -2.30 -22.98
C LEU A 71 20.92 -1.40 -24.08
N LEU A 72 20.19 -1.22 -25.18
CA LEU A 72 20.58 -0.32 -26.27
C LEU A 72 20.67 1.14 -25.80
N PHE A 73 19.78 1.57 -24.91
CA PHE A 73 19.84 2.89 -24.29
C PHE A 73 21.15 3.11 -23.53
N VAL A 74 21.58 2.13 -22.73
CA VAL A 74 22.86 2.22 -21.98
C VAL A 74 24.05 2.32 -22.91
N LEU A 75 24.11 1.45 -23.92
CA LEU A 75 25.20 1.44 -24.91
C LEU A 75 25.28 2.77 -25.68
N SER A 76 24.14 3.42 -25.90
CA SER A 76 24.10 4.67 -26.64
C SER A 76 24.78 5.86 -25.92
N PHE A 77 24.98 5.80 -24.60
CA PHE A 77 25.54 6.95 -23.85
C PHE A 77 26.93 7.39 -24.33
N TRP A 78 27.68 6.52 -25.00
CA TRP A 78 29.04 6.81 -25.46
C TRP A 78 29.08 7.51 -26.83
N TRP A 79 28.06 7.35 -27.67
CA TRP A 79 28.05 7.85 -29.06
C TRP A 79 26.76 8.59 -29.45
N ALA A 80 25.80 8.76 -28.55
CA ALA A 80 24.49 9.33 -28.88
C ALA A 80 24.57 10.80 -29.30
N SER A 81 24.29 11.03 -30.58
CA SER A 81 24.01 12.36 -31.15
C SER A 81 22.74 12.96 -30.55
N THR A 82 22.55 14.28 -30.71
CA THR A 82 21.37 14.99 -30.21
C THR A 82 20.04 14.38 -30.70
N ARG A 83 19.99 13.92 -31.97
CA ARG A 83 18.79 13.26 -32.53
C ARG A 83 18.47 11.94 -31.83
N ILE A 84 19.50 11.13 -31.57
CA ILE A 84 19.36 9.85 -30.87
C ILE A 84 18.87 10.06 -29.44
N ARG A 85 19.28 11.15 -28.77
CA ARG A 85 18.79 11.49 -27.43
C ARG A 85 17.31 11.85 -27.41
N TYR A 86 16.82 12.61 -28.40
CA TYR A 86 15.38 12.84 -28.53
C TYR A 86 14.62 11.53 -28.76
N LEU A 87 15.15 10.64 -29.61
CA LEU A 87 14.56 9.32 -29.81
C LEU A 87 14.46 8.54 -28.49
N TRP A 88 15.54 8.48 -27.71
CA TRP A 88 15.53 7.82 -26.40
C TRP A 88 14.56 8.44 -25.42
N GLN A 89 14.49 9.78 -25.38
CA GLN A 89 13.53 10.48 -24.55
C GLN A 89 12.09 10.06 -24.89
N GLY A 90 11.75 9.97 -26.18
CA GLY A 90 10.44 9.51 -26.64
C GLY A 90 10.16 8.06 -26.26
N ILE A 91 11.13 7.16 -26.47
CA ILE A 91 11.01 5.72 -26.16
C ILE A 91 10.79 5.49 -24.65
N LEU A 92 11.57 6.16 -23.79
CA LEU A 92 11.45 6.00 -22.34
C LEU A 92 10.09 6.49 -21.82
N ILE A 93 9.62 7.63 -22.33
CA ILE A 93 8.31 8.18 -21.96
C ILE A 93 7.19 7.30 -22.51
N PHE A 94 7.31 6.79 -23.73
CA PHE A 94 6.37 5.83 -24.31
C PHE A 94 6.23 4.59 -23.42
N GLY A 95 7.35 3.99 -23.00
CA GLY A 95 7.35 2.83 -22.11
C GLY A 95 6.65 3.12 -20.78
N ALA A 96 7.05 4.19 -20.09
CA ALA A 96 6.40 4.58 -18.83
C ALA A 96 4.92 4.91 -18.98
N ALA A 97 4.53 5.61 -20.04
CA ALA A 97 3.13 5.94 -20.32
C ALA A 97 2.28 4.70 -20.61
N ARG A 98 2.84 3.70 -21.30
CA ARG A 98 2.20 2.40 -21.49
C ARG A 98 2.00 1.68 -20.16
N HIS A 99 3.02 1.60 -19.32
CA HIS A 99 2.92 0.98 -17.98
C HIS A 99 1.93 1.72 -17.09
N TRP A 100 1.92 3.05 -17.14
CA TRP A 100 0.94 3.86 -16.43
C TRP A 100 -0.48 3.49 -16.90
N ALA A 101 -0.73 3.48 -18.21
CA ALA A 101 -2.03 3.17 -18.81
C ALA A 101 -2.55 1.73 -18.56
N LEU A 102 -1.68 0.80 -18.17
CA LEU A 102 -2.06 -0.56 -17.79
C LEU A 102 -2.57 -0.66 -16.34
N ASP A 103 -2.47 0.42 -15.54
CA ASP A 103 -3.00 0.44 -14.18
C ASP A 103 -4.54 0.37 -14.22
N PRO A 104 -5.17 -0.69 -13.66
CA PRO A 104 -6.62 -0.86 -13.71
C PRO A 104 -7.38 0.28 -13.02
N ASN A 105 -6.75 0.98 -12.06
CA ASN A 105 -7.39 2.06 -11.33
C ASN A 105 -7.45 3.37 -12.13
N LEU A 106 -6.83 3.45 -13.32
CA LEU A 106 -7.00 4.59 -14.22
C LEU A 106 -8.43 4.74 -14.72
N GLY A 107 -9.22 3.66 -14.74
CA GLY A 107 -10.66 3.75 -14.99
C GLY A 107 -11.39 4.64 -13.97
N GLY A 108 -10.84 4.80 -12.77
CA GLY A 108 -11.35 5.70 -11.73
C GLY A 108 -11.02 7.17 -11.95
N LEU A 109 -10.31 7.54 -13.03
CA LEU A 109 -9.96 8.93 -13.31
C LEU A 109 -11.21 9.78 -13.60
N THR A 110 -12.22 9.15 -14.21
CA THR A 110 -13.57 9.71 -14.35
C THR A 110 -14.62 8.60 -14.24
N SER A 111 -15.47 8.65 -13.21
CA SER A 111 -16.61 7.72 -13.06
C SER A 111 -17.87 8.22 -13.76
N THR A 112 -17.87 9.49 -14.18
CA THR A 112 -19.01 10.15 -14.82
C THR A 112 -18.60 10.85 -16.11
N HIS A 113 -19.51 10.97 -17.07
CA HIS A 113 -19.32 11.77 -18.29
C HIS A 113 -19.47 13.28 -18.06
N VAL A 114 -19.75 13.69 -16.82
CA VAL A 114 -19.98 15.09 -16.41
C VAL A 114 -18.77 15.60 -15.64
N LEU A 115 -18.43 16.88 -15.84
CA LEU A 115 -17.38 17.56 -15.10
C LEU A 115 -17.83 17.74 -13.64
N ASN A 116 -17.15 17.05 -12.72
CA ASN A 116 -17.40 17.11 -11.28
C ASN A 116 -16.11 17.47 -10.52
N THR A 117 -16.24 17.71 -9.22
CA THR A 117 -15.12 18.07 -8.35
C THR A 117 -14.03 16.99 -8.36
N ASP A 118 -14.42 15.72 -8.37
CA ASP A 118 -13.47 14.59 -8.35
C ASP A 118 -12.61 14.55 -9.61
N LEU A 119 -13.20 14.74 -10.78
CA LEU A 119 -12.48 14.81 -12.06
C LEU A 119 -11.48 15.97 -12.05
N LEU A 120 -11.89 17.16 -11.59
CA LEU A 120 -10.99 18.32 -11.48
C LEU A 120 -9.82 18.05 -10.54
N LEU A 121 -10.07 17.43 -9.37
CA LEU A 121 -9.02 17.06 -8.42
C LEU A 121 -8.07 15.98 -8.99
N ASN A 122 -8.59 15.00 -9.72
CA ASN A 122 -7.80 13.96 -10.36
C ASN A 122 -6.91 14.53 -11.48
N LEU A 123 -7.47 15.36 -12.36
CA LEU A 123 -6.72 15.99 -13.45
C LEU A 123 -5.64 16.95 -12.94
N THR A 124 -5.97 17.78 -11.95
CA THR A 124 -5.00 18.71 -11.35
C THR A 124 -3.87 17.95 -10.64
N ALA A 125 -4.16 16.82 -10.00
CA ALA A 125 -3.15 15.95 -9.41
C ALA A 125 -2.19 15.36 -10.45
N VAL A 126 -2.69 14.88 -11.59
CA VAL A 126 -1.84 14.37 -12.69
C VAL A 126 -0.97 15.49 -13.27
N VAL A 127 -1.54 16.67 -13.52
CA VAL A 127 -0.80 17.83 -14.02
C VAL A 127 0.30 18.24 -13.04
N LEU A 128 -0.02 18.31 -11.74
CA LEU A 128 0.96 18.64 -10.71
C LEU A 128 2.08 17.59 -10.62
N ALA A 129 1.75 16.30 -10.73
CA ALA A 129 2.75 15.24 -10.75
C ALA A 129 3.72 15.41 -11.93
N PHE A 130 3.22 15.64 -13.15
CA PHE A 130 4.09 15.91 -14.31
C PHE A 130 4.92 17.19 -14.14
N ALA A 131 4.38 18.24 -13.53
CA ALA A 131 5.15 19.45 -13.23
C ALA A 131 6.32 19.17 -12.28
N ILE A 132 6.09 18.39 -11.22
CA ILE A 132 7.12 17.94 -10.27
C ILE A 132 8.17 17.04 -10.95
N LEU A 133 7.75 16.14 -11.84
CA LEU A 133 8.65 15.27 -12.60
C LEU A 133 9.54 16.07 -13.56
N CYS A 134 8.97 17.02 -14.30
CA CYS A 134 9.74 17.91 -15.16
C CYS A 134 10.75 18.73 -14.34
N LEU A 135 10.34 19.26 -13.19
CA LEU A 135 11.23 19.97 -12.28
C LEU A 135 12.36 19.06 -11.78
N ALA A 136 12.05 17.84 -11.31
CA ALA A 136 13.04 16.87 -10.85
C ALA A 136 14.07 16.52 -11.94
N GLY A 137 13.63 16.30 -13.18
CA GLY A 137 14.51 16.02 -14.31
C GLY A 137 15.44 17.20 -14.64
N VAL A 138 14.92 18.43 -14.64
CA VAL A 138 15.71 19.65 -14.87
C VAL A 138 16.74 19.86 -13.74
N LEU A 139 16.34 19.71 -12.48
CA LEU A 139 17.23 19.84 -11.33
C LEU A 139 18.34 18.80 -11.36
N CYS A 140 18.00 17.54 -11.69
CA CYS A 140 18.95 16.46 -11.90
C CYS A 140 19.99 16.84 -12.98
N ALA A 141 19.55 17.30 -14.16
CA ALA A 141 20.46 17.74 -15.23
C ALA A 141 21.36 18.91 -14.78
N MET A 142 20.78 19.91 -14.12
CA MET A 142 21.49 21.09 -13.61
C MET A 142 22.56 20.72 -12.57
N LEU A 143 22.29 19.76 -11.69
CA LEU A 143 23.24 19.31 -10.67
C LEU A 143 24.34 18.45 -11.30
N LEU A 144 24.00 17.49 -12.17
CA LEU A 144 24.98 16.64 -12.85
C LEU A 144 25.94 17.41 -13.77
N ARG A 145 25.47 18.48 -14.42
CA ARG A 145 26.33 19.40 -15.19
C ARG A 145 27.45 20.01 -14.34
N ARG A 146 27.17 20.23 -13.05
CA ARG A 146 28.10 20.83 -12.09
C ARG A 146 28.91 19.78 -11.32
N ILE A 147 28.35 18.58 -11.12
CA ILE A 147 28.95 17.47 -10.38
C ILE A 147 29.14 16.26 -11.31
N ARG A 148 30.04 16.39 -12.30
CA ARG A 148 30.19 15.40 -13.38
C ARG A 148 30.55 13.98 -12.89
N GLY A 149 31.19 13.86 -11.72
CA GLY A 149 31.57 12.58 -11.13
C GLY A 149 30.38 11.69 -10.73
N LEU A 150 29.20 12.28 -10.45
CA LEU A 150 28.00 11.52 -10.07
C LEU A 150 27.20 10.97 -11.25
N TYR A 151 27.61 11.28 -12.48
CA TYR A 151 26.91 10.84 -13.69
C TYR A 151 26.75 9.32 -13.73
N TRP A 152 27.86 8.57 -13.67
CA TRP A 152 27.84 7.12 -13.79
C TRP A 152 27.18 6.43 -12.59
N PRO A 153 27.49 6.81 -11.33
CA PRO A 153 26.78 6.25 -10.17
C PRO A 153 25.27 6.43 -10.26
N LEU A 154 24.79 7.64 -10.59
CA LEU A 154 23.35 7.88 -10.70
C LEU A 154 22.73 7.09 -11.86
N THR A 155 23.41 7.03 -13.01
CA THR A 155 22.94 6.25 -14.16
C THR A 155 22.78 4.78 -13.80
N LEU A 156 23.76 4.18 -13.14
CA LEU A 156 23.71 2.77 -12.74
C LEU A 156 22.56 2.49 -11.77
N ILE A 157 22.35 3.36 -10.78
CA ILE A 157 21.23 3.22 -9.84
C ILE A 157 19.89 3.27 -10.57
N LEU A 158 19.71 4.24 -11.49
CA LEU A 158 18.47 4.37 -12.25
C LEU A 158 18.24 3.18 -13.20
N LEU A 159 19.30 2.60 -13.77
CA LEU A 159 19.18 1.39 -14.58
C LEU A 159 18.76 0.17 -13.75
N VAL A 160 19.30 0.02 -12.54
CA VAL A 160 18.86 -1.02 -11.60
C VAL A 160 17.39 -0.82 -11.25
N MET A 161 16.95 0.42 -11.01
CA MET A 161 15.54 0.73 -10.74
C MET A 161 14.61 0.34 -11.91
N ILE A 162 15.06 0.46 -13.16
CA ILE A 162 14.29 -0.02 -14.33
C ILE A 162 14.34 -1.55 -14.41
N TRP A 163 15.52 -2.16 -14.31
CA TRP A 163 15.68 -3.60 -14.55
C TRP A 163 15.04 -4.49 -13.49
N LEU A 164 14.95 -4.02 -12.26
CA LEU A 164 14.27 -4.74 -11.18
C LEU A 164 12.84 -5.17 -11.61
N PRO A 165 11.86 -4.26 -11.82
CA PRO A 165 10.49 -4.62 -12.14
C PRO A 165 10.36 -5.34 -13.49
N LEU A 166 11.21 -4.99 -14.47
CA LEU A 166 11.26 -5.73 -15.75
C LEU A 166 11.65 -7.19 -15.53
N SER A 167 12.66 -7.47 -14.69
CA SER A 167 13.07 -8.84 -14.37
C SER A 167 11.99 -9.61 -13.62
N GLY A 168 11.27 -8.96 -12.70
CA GLY A 168 10.12 -9.56 -12.01
C GLY A 168 8.96 -9.88 -12.95
N ASN A 169 8.60 -8.96 -13.85
CA ASN A 169 7.56 -9.16 -14.86
C ASN A 169 7.93 -10.27 -15.85
N LEU A 170 9.18 -10.30 -16.31
CA LEU A 170 9.70 -11.35 -17.18
C LEU A 170 9.57 -12.72 -16.51
N LEU A 171 10.06 -12.85 -15.28
CA LEU A 171 10.01 -14.10 -14.52
C LEU A 171 8.57 -14.55 -14.25
N LEU A 172 7.67 -13.62 -13.92
CA LEU A 172 6.25 -13.91 -13.73
C LEU A 172 5.59 -14.46 -15.01
N LEU A 173 5.91 -13.89 -16.17
CA LEU A 173 5.40 -14.36 -17.45
C LEU A 173 5.95 -15.74 -17.83
N LEU A 174 7.24 -15.99 -17.60
CA LEU A 174 7.85 -17.31 -17.83
C LEU A 174 7.21 -18.40 -16.96
N MET A 175 6.87 -18.08 -15.70
CA MET A 175 6.14 -18.99 -14.82
C MET A 175 4.69 -19.22 -15.29
N LYS A 176 3.98 -18.16 -15.72
CA LYS A 176 2.62 -18.27 -16.27
C LYS A 176 2.57 -19.15 -17.53
N LEU A 177 3.61 -19.09 -18.36
CA LEU A 177 3.79 -19.92 -19.56
C LEU A 177 4.40 -21.30 -19.28
N GLN A 178 4.59 -21.67 -18.01
CA GLN A 178 5.16 -22.96 -17.58
C GLN A 178 6.58 -23.25 -18.11
N VAL A 179 7.32 -22.22 -18.54
CA VAL A 179 8.74 -22.34 -18.92
C VAL A 179 9.63 -22.48 -17.68
N VAL A 180 9.24 -21.84 -16.58
CA VAL A 180 9.93 -21.86 -15.28
C VAL A 180 8.97 -22.39 -14.21
N PRO A 181 9.41 -23.28 -13.30
CA PRO A 181 8.54 -23.82 -12.26
C PRO A 181 8.11 -22.75 -11.23
N LEU A 182 6.95 -22.96 -10.63
CA LEU A 182 6.49 -22.14 -9.49
C LEU A 182 7.30 -22.47 -8.23
N GLY A 183 8.26 -21.61 -7.90
CA GLY A 183 9.06 -21.70 -6.68
C GLY A 183 8.73 -20.60 -5.67
N LYS A 184 8.73 -20.93 -4.37
CA LYS A 184 8.50 -19.96 -3.28
C LYS A 184 9.47 -18.77 -3.34
N SER A 185 10.74 -19.02 -3.64
CA SER A 185 11.78 -17.99 -3.76
C SER A 185 11.55 -17.07 -4.96
N LEU A 186 11.19 -17.63 -6.12
CA LEU A 186 10.88 -16.89 -7.34
C LEU A 186 9.65 -16.00 -7.15
N LEU A 187 8.58 -16.55 -6.57
CA LEU A 187 7.37 -15.79 -6.23
C LEU A 187 7.66 -14.66 -5.24
N SER A 188 8.47 -14.92 -4.21
CA SER A 188 8.86 -13.89 -3.25
C SER A 188 9.65 -12.76 -3.92
N PHE A 189 10.58 -13.09 -4.81
CA PHE A 189 11.34 -12.10 -5.57
C PHE A 189 10.43 -11.27 -6.48
N VAL A 190 9.59 -11.93 -7.28
CA VAL A 190 8.61 -11.25 -8.16
C VAL A 190 7.77 -10.29 -7.33
N ALA A 191 7.15 -10.77 -6.25
CA ALA A 191 6.29 -9.95 -5.41
C ALA A 191 7.02 -8.72 -4.84
N LYS A 192 8.24 -8.87 -4.33
CA LYS A 192 9.00 -7.74 -3.75
C LYS A 192 9.36 -6.68 -4.78
N VAL A 193 9.62 -7.10 -6.01
CA VAL A 193 10.18 -6.24 -7.05
C VAL A 193 9.09 -5.61 -7.92
N THR A 194 7.93 -6.25 -8.08
CA THR A 194 6.80 -5.70 -8.83
C THR A 194 5.75 -5.01 -7.95
N ASN A 195 5.62 -5.39 -6.67
CA ASN A 195 4.57 -4.86 -5.76
C ASN A 195 5.08 -3.78 -4.78
N ASN A 196 6.22 -3.15 -5.07
CA ASN A 196 6.78 -2.09 -4.23
C ASN A 196 6.92 -0.77 -5.00
N THR A 197 5.82 -0.31 -5.59
CA THR A 197 5.79 0.92 -6.40
C THR A 197 6.13 2.17 -5.58
N ALA A 198 5.77 2.19 -4.29
CA ALA A 198 6.11 3.27 -3.36
C ALA A 198 7.63 3.52 -3.26
N LEU A 199 8.44 2.47 -3.37
CA LEU A 199 9.91 2.57 -3.36
C LEU A 199 10.44 3.55 -4.42
N TYR A 200 9.77 3.71 -5.56
CA TYR A 200 10.24 4.59 -6.64
C TYR A 200 10.16 6.06 -6.27
N ASN A 201 9.12 6.48 -5.56
CA ASN A 201 9.00 7.84 -5.05
C ASN A 201 10.04 8.10 -3.96
N TRP A 202 10.21 7.14 -3.04
CA TRP A 202 11.19 7.23 -1.97
C TRP A 202 12.62 7.27 -2.50
N ALA A 203 12.98 6.36 -3.41
CA ALA A 203 14.28 6.30 -4.05
C ALA A 203 14.53 7.55 -4.90
N GLY A 204 13.54 8.00 -5.67
CA GLY A 204 13.61 9.23 -6.46
C GLY A 204 13.90 10.47 -5.60
N ALA A 205 13.15 10.64 -4.51
CA ALA A 205 13.36 11.73 -3.57
C ALA A 205 14.72 11.60 -2.85
N ALA A 206 15.11 10.40 -2.43
CA ALA A 206 16.42 10.14 -1.82
C ALA A 206 17.58 10.48 -2.76
N LEU A 207 17.46 10.16 -4.05
CA LEU A 207 18.45 10.53 -5.07
C LEU A 207 18.55 12.06 -5.25
N LEU A 208 17.42 12.79 -5.25
CA LEU A 208 17.44 14.25 -5.28
C LEU A 208 18.12 14.84 -4.04
N LEU A 209 17.83 14.30 -2.85
CA LEU A 209 18.46 14.72 -1.59
C LEU A 209 19.95 14.41 -1.57
N ALA A 210 20.36 13.24 -2.09
CA ALA A 210 21.76 12.88 -2.23
C ALA A 210 22.50 13.84 -3.17
N LEU A 211 21.90 14.19 -4.32
CA LEU A 211 22.46 15.20 -5.23
C LEU A 211 22.54 16.59 -4.56
N ALA A 212 21.54 16.99 -3.77
CA ALA A 212 21.55 18.22 -3.00
C ALA A 212 22.64 18.22 -1.91
N LEU A 213 22.86 17.08 -1.26
CA LEU A 213 23.94 16.90 -0.27
C LEU A 213 25.32 17.01 -0.94
N CYS A 214 25.52 16.36 -2.09
CA CYS A 214 26.75 16.47 -2.85
C CYS A 214 27.00 17.89 -3.41
N TRP A 215 25.96 18.73 -3.53
CA TRP A 215 26.09 20.14 -3.91
C TRP A 215 26.51 21.05 -2.75
N LEU A 216 26.38 20.60 -1.50
CA LEU A 216 26.68 21.38 -0.29
C LEU A 216 28.12 21.98 -0.30
N PRO A 217 29.19 21.27 -0.69
CA PRO A 217 30.53 21.86 -0.73
C PRO A 217 30.67 23.00 -1.74
N ALA A 218 29.97 22.93 -2.88
CA ALA A 218 29.96 24.02 -3.85
C ALA A 218 29.18 25.24 -3.32
N LEU A 219 28.07 24.99 -2.62
CA LEU A 219 27.32 26.03 -1.93
C LEU A 219 28.19 26.73 -0.87
N LEU A 220 28.84 25.97 0.01
CA LEU A 220 29.72 26.51 1.05
C LEU A 220 30.88 27.32 0.47
N ARG A 221 31.46 26.89 -0.66
CA ARG A 221 32.47 27.68 -1.38
C ARG A 221 31.93 29.01 -1.89
N ALA A 222 30.73 29.03 -2.46
CA ALA A 222 30.09 30.27 -2.91
C ALA A 222 29.82 31.25 -1.74
N PHE A 223 29.47 30.72 -0.55
CA PHE A 223 29.36 31.53 0.66
C PHE A 223 30.69 32.14 1.10
N ARG A 224 31.78 31.34 1.11
CA ARG A 224 33.14 31.83 1.46
C ARG A 224 33.62 32.90 0.49
N GLN A 225 33.53 32.64 -0.83
CA GLN A 225 33.93 33.59 -1.87
C GLN A 225 33.20 34.94 -1.75
N THR A 226 31.90 34.92 -1.44
CA THR A 226 31.14 36.17 -1.25
C THR A 226 31.64 36.97 -0.04
N ARG A 227 32.12 36.30 1.01
CA ARG A 227 32.62 36.94 2.23
C ARG A 227 34.02 37.52 2.05
N GLU A 228 34.86 36.84 1.27
CA GLU A 228 36.26 37.24 1.03
C GLU A 228 36.39 38.32 -0.06
N THR A 229 35.37 38.49 -0.91
CA THR A 229 35.42 39.47 -2.00
C THR A 229 34.96 40.85 -1.53
N GLU A 230 35.90 41.79 -1.43
CA GLU A 230 35.64 43.18 -1.02
C GLU A 230 35.34 44.13 -2.20
N GLU A 231 35.92 43.87 -3.38
CA GLU A 231 35.72 44.73 -4.55
C GLU A 231 34.24 44.78 -4.99
N PRO A 232 33.64 45.98 -5.19
CA PRO A 232 32.19 46.12 -5.41
C PRO A 232 31.62 45.33 -6.60
N ILE A 233 32.34 45.27 -7.73
CA ILE A 233 31.87 44.58 -8.94
C ILE A 233 31.98 43.06 -8.77
N ALA A 234 33.13 42.58 -8.32
CA ALA A 234 33.35 41.16 -8.04
C ALA A 234 32.41 40.63 -6.94
N HIS A 235 32.13 41.45 -5.92
CA HIS A 235 31.19 41.13 -4.86
C HIS A 235 29.77 40.93 -5.39
N ARG A 236 29.30 41.79 -6.30
CA ARG A 236 27.97 41.63 -6.95
C ARG A 236 27.89 40.33 -7.74
N LEU A 237 28.95 39.96 -8.46
CA LEU A 237 29.01 38.69 -9.20
C LEU A 237 29.00 37.49 -8.25
N ALA A 238 29.80 37.52 -7.18
CA ALA A 238 29.85 36.46 -6.16
C ALA A 238 28.48 36.27 -5.47
N LEU A 239 27.80 37.38 -5.14
CA LEU A 239 26.46 37.36 -4.57
C LEU A 239 25.43 36.71 -5.52
N ALA A 240 25.51 37.00 -6.82
CA ALA A 240 24.66 36.38 -7.83
C ALA A 240 24.91 34.85 -7.94
N GLN A 241 26.18 34.43 -7.92
CA GLN A 241 26.57 33.01 -7.92
C GLN A 241 26.07 32.29 -6.68
N ARG A 242 26.23 32.89 -5.49
CA ARG A 242 25.71 32.37 -4.22
C ARG A 242 24.18 32.22 -4.26
N ARG A 243 23.46 33.25 -4.73
CA ARG A 243 21.98 33.20 -4.85
C ARG A 243 21.53 32.08 -5.77
N ASN A 244 22.20 31.90 -6.91
CA ASN A 244 21.90 30.82 -7.85
C ASN A 244 22.20 29.43 -7.26
N ALA A 245 23.33 29.27 -6.58
CA ALA A 245 23.70 28.02 -5.91
C ALA A 245 22.71 27.66 -4.79
N LEU A 246 22.31 28.65 -3.98
CA LEU A 246 21.34 28.48 -2.91
C LEU A 246 19.94 28.17 -3.46
N ARG A 247 19.49 28.87 -4.51
CA ARG A 247 18.20 28.61 -5.16
C ARG A 247 18.14 27.19 -5.69
N LEU A 248 19.19 26.72 -6.39
CA LEU A 248 19.25 25.35 -6.88
C LEU A 248 19.12 24.34 -5.73
N TRP A 249 19.85 24.57 -4.63
CA TRP A 249 19.82 23.70 -3.46
C TRP A 249 18.42 23.67 -2.80
N LEU A 250 17.85 24.84 -2.52
CA LEU A 250 16.52 24.97 -1.88
C LEU A 250 15.40 24.39 -2.74
N VAL A 251 15.41 24.65 -4.05
CA VAL A 251 14.40 24.11 -4.97
C VAL A 251 14.53 22.59 -5.10
N THR A 252 15.75 22.05 -5.04
CA THR A 252 15.96 20.58 -5.03
C THR A 252 15.41 19.94 -3.77
N ILE A 253 15.69 20.52 -2.60
CA ILE A 253 15.14 20.04 -1.33
C ILE A 253 13.61 20.19 -1.32
N GLY A 254 13.08 21.33 -1.73
CA GLY A 254 11.64 21.57 -1.81
C GLY A 254 10.94 20.58 -2.72
N CYS A 255 11.53 20.27 -3.89
CA CYS A 255 11.01 19.25 -4.80
C CYS A 255 10.97 17.86 -4.13
N ALA A 256 12.04 17.46 -3.44
CA ALA A 256 12.07 16.19 -2.72
C ALA A 256 11.04 16.16 -1.56
N VAL A 257 10.89 17.26 -0.82
CA VAL A 257 9.90 17.38 0.26
C VAL A 257 8.47 17.23 -0.25
N VAL A 258 8.12 17.83 -1.40
CA VAL A 258 6.78 17.68 -2.00
C VAL A 258 6.50 16.21 -2.35
N VAL A 259 7.49 15.51 -2.91
CA VAL A 259 7.36 14.08 -3.24
C VAL A 259 7.18 13.24 -1.98
N ILE A 260 8.02 13.46 -0.97
CA ILE A 260 7.96 12.76 0.32
C ILE A 260 6.63 13.02 1.03
N ALA A 261 6.20 14.28 1.11
CA ALA A 261 4.94 14.66 1.74
C ALA A 261 3.75 14.06 0.99
N GLY A 262 3.79 14.04 -0.35
CA GLY A 262 2.76 13.41 -1.17
C GLY A 262 2.66 11.89 -0.93
N GLN A 263 3.81 11.20 -0.88
CA GLN A 263 3.87 9.78 -0.59
C GLN A 263 3.40 9.45 0.84
N LEU A 264 3.86 10.22 1.84
CA LEU A 264 3.43 10.05 3.24
C LEU A 264 1.94 10.32 3.43
N TRP A 265 1.41 11.37 2.79
CA TRP A 265 -0.02 11.66 2.82
C TRP A 265 -0.83 10.50 2.25
N TRP A 266 -0.38 9.90 1.16
CA TRP A 266 -1.00 8.70 0.61
C TRP A 266 -0.97 7.56 1.61
N ASP A 267 0.21 7.14 2.05
CA ASP A 267 0.40 5.96 2.92
C ASP A 267 -0.29 6.09 4.29
N LYS A 268 -0.39 7.31 4.83
CA LYS A 268 -0.86 7.55 6.21
C LYS A 268 -2.24 8.18 6.32
N VAL A 269 -2.77 8.76 5.25
CA VAL A 269 -4.04 9.48 5.30
C VAL A 269 -4.98 9.02 4.19
N ALA A 270 -4.61 9.21 2.92
CA ALA A 270 -5.54 9.01 1.81
C ALA A 270 -5.82 7.54 1.49
N SER A 271 -4.86 6.63 1.72
CA SER A 271 -5.02 5.20 1.46
C SER A 271 -5.46 4.40 2.68
N GLN A 272 -5.78 5.07 3.81
CA GLN A 272 -6.22 4.36 5.00
C GLN A 272 -7.61 3.76 4.76
N PRO A 273 -7.84 2.49 5.12
CA PRO A 273 -9.17 1.91 5.05
C PRO A 273 -10.13 2.70 5.95
N PRO A 274 -11.44 2.71 5.62
CA PRO A 274 -12.44 3.32 6.50
C PRO A 274 -12.41 2.65 7.88
N GLN A 275 -12.55 3.46 8.94
CA GLN A 275 -12.48 2.96 10.30
C GLN A 275 -13.73 2.15 10.65
N LEU A 276 -13.53 0.99 11.27
CA LEU A 276 -14.62 0.21 11.86
C LEU A 276 -15.24 0.99 13.02
N SER A 277 -16.57 0.95 13.17
CA SER A 277 -17.22 1.44 14.39
C SER A 277 -16.77 0.63 15.61
N GLU A 278 -16.80 1.26 16.79
CA GLU A 278 -16.38 0.64 18.05
C GLU A 278 -17.14 -0.68 18.30
N ALA A 279 -16.40 -1.70 18.76
CA ALA A 279 -16.99 -2.98 19.12
C ALA A 279 -17.35 -2.99 20.61
N VAL A 280 -18.64 -3.10 20.92
CA VAL A 280 -19.14 -3.12 22.28
C VAL A 280 -18.83 -4.48 22.94
N PRO A 281 -18.12 -4.52 24.07
CA PRO A 281 -17.83 -5.79 24.75
C PRO A 281 -19.11 -6.49 25.21
N VAL A 282 -19.16 -7.80 25.04
CA VAL A 282 -20.25 -8.66 25.54
C VAL A 282 -19.69 -9.80 26.38
N THR A 283 -20.44 -10.19 27.39
CA THR A 283 -20.12 -11.32 28.28
C THR A 283 -21.18 -12.40 28.16
N LEU A 284 -20.78 -13.65 28.39
CA LEU A 284 -21.72 -14.76 28.51
C LEU A 284 -22.47 -14.64 29.84
N GLY A 285 -23.78 -14.85 29.81
CA GLY A 285 -24.59 -15.08 31.00
C GLY A 285 -24.21 -16.40 31.68
N SER A 286 -24.78 -16.66 32.86
CA SER A 286 -24.56 -17.90 33.61
C SER A 286 -24.99 -19.17 32.86
N ASP A 287 -25.83 -19.02 31.83
CA ASP A 287 -26.32 -20.07 30.94
C ASP A 287 -25.50 -20.21 29.64
N GLY A 288 -24.36 -19.51 29.53
CA GLY A 288 -23.48 -19.58 28.37
C GLY A 288 -24.00 -18.83 27.15
N MET A 289 -24.95 -17.91 27.31
CA MET A 289 -25.58 -17.17 26.21
C MET A 289 -25.21 -15.68 26.26
N VAL A 290 -25.00 -15.07 25.08
CA VAL A 290 -24.99 -13.61 24.93
C VAL A 290 -26.41 -13.13 24.66
N ARG A 291 -26.86 -12.10 25.39
CA ARG A 291 -28.17 -11.45 25.20
C ARG A 291 -27.99 -10.00 24.81
N LEU A 292 -28.60 -9.59 23.71
CA LEU A 292 -28.56 -8.24 23.18
C LEU A 292 -29.97 -7.65 23.16
N PRO A 293 -30.22 -6.46 23.72
CA PRO A 293 -31.51 -5.80 23.60
C PRO A 293 -31.88 -5.58 22.13
N VAL A 294 -33.09 -5.97 21.72
CA VAL A 294 -33.57 -5.77 20.34
C VAL A 294 -33.74 -4.30 20.02
N GLU A 295 -34.08 -3.47 21.01
CA GLU A 295 -34.38 -2.05 20.82
C GLU A 295 -33.24 -1.27 20.16
N GLN A 296 -31.99 -1.50 20.59
CA GLN A 296 -30.82 -0.87 19.97
C GLN A 296 -30.56 -1.34 18.53
N LEU A 297 -31.07 -2.51 18.14
CA LEU A 297 -30.80 -3.13 16.84
C LEU A 297 -31.82 -2.77 15.75
N ARG A 298 -32.89 -2.02 16.09
CA ARG A 298 -34.02 -1.74 15.18
C ARG A 298 -33.70 -0.70 14.10
N ASP A 299 -32.71 0.15 14.34
CA ASP A 299 -32.39 1.35 13.53
C ASP A 299 -31.82 1.07 12.13
N GLY A 300 -31.67 -0.21 11.76
CA GLY A 300 -31.13 -0.63 10.46
C GLY A 300 -29.63 -0.42 10.32
N LYS A 301 -28.93 -0.02 11.40
CA LYS A 301 -27.49 0.18 11.39
C LYS A 301 -26.74 -1.09 11.74
N LEU A 302 -25.45 -1.08 11.43
CA LEU A 302 -24.49 -2.09 11.86
C LEU A 302 -24.08 -1.82 13.31
N HIS A 303 -24.46 -2.72 14.22
CA HIS A 303 -24.05 -2.70 15.63
C HIS A 303 -22.98 -3.75 15.86
N ARG A 304 -21.79 -3.31 16.24
CA ARG A 304 -20.64 -4.20 16.42
C ARG A 304 -20.42 -4.54 17.89
N PHE A 305 -20.10 -5.80 18.11
CA PHE A 305 -19.83 -6.37 19.42
C PHE A 305 -18.53 -7.15 19.39
N VAL A 306 -17.94 -7.38 20.56
CA VAL A 306 -16.77 -8.24 20.73
C VAL A 306 -16.96 -9.15 21.94
N TRP A 307 -16.80 -10.44 21.70
CA TRP A 307 -16.68 -11.44 22.76
C TRP A 307 -15.21 -11.87 22.86
N VAL A 308 -14.69 -11.96 24.08
CA VAL A 308 -13.31 -12.39 24.32
C VAL A 308 -13.34 -13.85 24.76
N ALA A 309 -12.72 -14.72 23.96
CA ALA A 309 -12.59 -16.12 24.28
C ALA A 309 -11.61 -16.34 25.45
N ASP A 310 -11.62 -17.54 26.04
CA ASP A 310 -10.78 -17.88 27.19
C ASP A 310 -9.27 -17.83 26.87
N ASP A 311 -8.88 -17.96 25.60
CA ASP A 311 -7.50 -17.78 25.14
C ASP A 311 -7.13 -16.30 24.91
N GLY A 312 -8.07 -15.39 25.14
CA GLY A 312 -7.97 -13.95 24.92
C GLY A 312 -8.26 -13.51 23.50
N LYS A 313 -8.61 -14.40 22.56
CA LYS A 313 -8.97 -13.97 21.20
C LYS A 313 -10.23 -13.11 21.20
N ALA A 314 -10.13 -11.95 20.55
CA ALA A 314 -11.23 -11.02 20.37
C ALA A 314 -12.07 -11.43 19.15
N VAL A 315 -13.20 -12.07 19.39
CA VAL A 315 -14.17 -12.47 18.37
C VAL A 315 -15.14 -11.33 18.13
N ARG A 316 -14.95 -10.61 17.03
CA ARG A 316 -15.86 -9.52 16.64
C ARG A 316 -17.03 -10.06 15.84
N PHE A 317 -18.20 -9.53 16.10
CA PHE A 317 -19.39 -9.83 15.32
C PHE A 317 -20.24 -8.57 15.23
N PHE A 318 -21.17 -8.54 14.29
CA PHE A 318 -22.12 -7.45 14.23
C PHE A 318 -23.52 -7.97 13.95
N VAL A 319 -24.49 -7.14 14.35
CA VAL A 319 -25.90 -7.35 14.08
C VAL A 319 -26.43 -6.16 13.30
N ILE A 320 -27.19 -6.45 12.25
CA ILE A 320 -27.89 -5.46 11.44
C ILE A 320 -29.32 -5.89 11.19
N ASN A 321 -30.28 -4.99 11.39
CA ASN A 321 -31.65 -5.24 10.93
C ASN A 321 -31.73 -4.99 9.41
N ARG A 322 -31.96 -6.06 8.65
CA ARG A 322 -31.84 -6.01 7.18
C ARG A 322 -32.97 -5.27 6.49
N TYR A 323 -34.08 -5.02 7.19
CA TYR A 323 -35.26 -4.37 6.65
C TYR A 323 -35.79 -3.34 7.66
N PRO A 324 -36.12 -2.11 7.21
CA PRO A 324 -36.62 -1.08 8.12
C PRO A 324 -37.99 -1.45 8.74
N ASP A 325 -38.84 -2.13 7.97
CA ASP A 325 -40.23 -2.39 8.37
C ASP A 325 -40.43 -3.71 9.14
N LYS A 326 -39.39 -4.54 9.28
CA LYS A 326 -39.49 -5.89 9.86
C LYS A 326 -38.24 -6.25 10.64
N LEU A 327 -38.41 -6.92 11.79
CA LEU A 327 -37.29 -7.49 12.54
C LEU A 327 -36.72 -8.72 11.83
N ARG A 328 -35.67 -8.49 11.05
CA ARG A 328 -34.98 -9.52 10.27
C ARG A 328 -33.49 -9.31 10.37
N PHE A 329 -32.92 -9.73 11.49
CA PHE A 329 -31.50 -9.59 11.77
C PHE A 329 -30.64 -10.42 10.83
N GLY A 330 -29.47 -9.88 10.49
CA GLY A 330 -28.29 -10.63 10.11
C GLY A 330 -27.31 -10.60 11.27
N VAL A 331 -27.00 -11.78 11.83
CA VAL A 331 -26.05 -11.96 12.93
C VAL A 331 -24.85 -12.70 12.36
N VAL A 332 -23.71 -12.03 12.31
CA VAL A 332 -22.56 -12.47 11.52
C VAL A 332 -21.26 -12.09 12.20
N PHE A 333 -20.21 -12.89 12.00
CA PHE A 333 -18.86 -12.49 12.35
C PHE A 333 -18.43 -11.29 11.51
N ASP A 334 -17.67 -10.37 12.11
CA ASP A 334 -17.07 -9.23 11.42
C ASP A 334 -15.81 -9.67 10.65
N ALA A 335 -15.98 -10.71 9.80
CA ALA A 335 -14.94 -11.37 9.04
C ALA A 335 -15.48 -11.89 7.69
N CYS A 336 -14.58 -12.04 6.73
CA CYS A 336 -14.84 -12.56 5.39
C CYS A 336 -14.04 -13.84 5.17
N LEU A 337 -14.65 -14.87 4.56
CA LEU A 337 -13.93 -16.11 4.21
C LEU A 337 -12.77 -15.88 3.23
N LEU A 338 -12.85 -14.83 2.41
CA LEU A 338 -11.83 -14.49 1.40
C LEU A 338 -10.83 -13.45 1.90
N CYS A 339 -11.27 -12.51 2.73
CA CYS A 339 -10.48 -11.34 3.12
C CYS A 339 -10.02 -11.34 4.59
N GLY A 340 -10.45 -12.31 5.39
CA GLY A 340 -10.10 -12.39 6.81
C GLY A 340 -10.86 -11.39 7.69
N ASP A 341 -10.23 -11.01 8.81
CA ASP A 341 -10.78 -10.17 9.88
C ASP A 341 -10.66 -8.65 9.63
N GLN A 342 -10.57 -8.22 8.38
CA GLN A 342 -10.51 -6.78 8.07
C GLN A 342 -11.83 -6.05 8.42
N GLY A 343 -12.94 -6.78 8.48
CA GLY A 343 -14.24 -6.28 8.91
C GLY A 343 -15.04 -5.54 7.84
N TYR A 344 -16.19 -5.02 8.25
CA TYR A 344 -17.16 -4.32 7.39
C TYR A 344 -17.52 -2.94 7.96
N VAL A 345 -17.66 -1.95 7.11
CA VAL A 345 -18.15 -0.61 7.50
C VAL A 345 -19.53 -0.35 6.92
N MET A 346 -20.29 0.53 7.57
CA MET A 346 -21.53 1.05 7.02
C MET A 346 -21.35 2.51 6.64
N GLU A 347 -21.46 2.81 5.34
CA GLU A 347 -21.38 4.16 4.79
C GLU A 347 -22.73 4.52 4.16
N GLY A 348 -23.42 5.50 4.74
CA GLY A 348 -24.80 5.80 4.35
C GLY A 348 -25.71 4.60 4.55
N ASN A 349 -26.26 4.05 3.45
CA ASN A 349 -27.15 2.88 3.47
C ASN A 349 -26.50 1.66 2.79
N GLN A 350 -25.18 1.54 2.86
CA GLN A 350 -24.40 0.46 2.25
C GLN A 350 -23.48 -0.16 3.29
N VAL A 351 -23.35 -1.49 3.27
CA VAL A 351 -22.33 -2.21 4.04
C VAL A 351 -21.21 -2.57 3.08
N ILE A 352 -19.96 -2.31 3.44
CA ILE A 352 -18.79 -2.44 2.55
C ILE A 352 -17.72 -3.29 3.25
N CYS A 353 -17.19 -4.29 2.56
CA CYS A 353 -16.02 -5.03 3.04
C CYS A 353 -14.78 -4.13 2.98
N VAL A 354 -14.11 -3.94 4.12
CA VAL A 354 -12.97 -3.01 4.23
C VAL A 354 -11.78 -3.45 3.36
N ALA A 355 -11.60 -4.76 3.18
CA ALA A 355 -10.45 -5.29 2.45
C ALA A 355 -10.54 -5.14 0.93
N CYS A 356 -11.73 -5.42 0.37
CA CYS A 356 -11.92 -5.50 -1.09
C CYS A 356 -12.84 -4.42 -1.65
N GLY A 357 -13.45 -3.59 -0.79
CA GLY A 357 -14.36 -2.51 -1.20
C GLY A 357 -15.68 -2.98 -1.79
N VAL A 358 -16.01 -4.28 -1.72
CA VAL A 358 -17.27 -4.80 -2.28
C VAL A 358 -18.44 -4.33 -1.43
N HIS A 359 -19.42 -3.74 -2.10
CA HIS A 359 -20.71 -3.36 -1.50
C HIS A 359 -21.57 -4.60 -1.29
N ILE A 360 -21.93 -4.84 -0.04
CA ILE A 360 -22.74 -5.97 0.40
C ILE A 360 -24.21 -5.60 0.29
N PHE A 361 -24.95 -6.43 -0.42
CA PHE A 361 -26.39 -6.31 -0.47
C PHE A 361 -26.97 -6.65 0.91
N ILE A 362 -27.43 -5.64 1.67
CA ILE A 362 -27.86 -5.80 3.07
C ILE A 362 -28.81 -7.00 3.31
N PRO A 363 -29.82 -7.26 2.45
CA PRO A 363 -30.69 -8.43 2.60
C PRO A 363 -29.97 -9.80 2.56
N SER A 364 -28.79 -9.90 1.94
CA SER A 364 -28.00 -11.14 1.90
C SER A 364 -27.11 -11.35 3.13
N ILE A 365 -26.97 -10.37 4.02
CA ILE A 365 -26.21 -10.54 5.26
C ILE A 365 -26.86 -11.64 6.10
N GLY A 366 -26.06 -12.59 6.60
CA GLY A 366 -26.53 -13.83 7.21
C GLY A 366 -26.70 -15.01 6.25
N LYS A 367 -26.34 -14.84 4.96
CA LYS A 367 -26.14 -15.95 4.01
C LYS A 367 -24.66 -16.10 3.68
N ALA A 368 -24.15 -17.32 3.76
CA ALA A 368 -22.77 -17.63 3.40
C ALA A 368 -22.50 -17.41 1.90
N GLY A 369 -21.25 -17.10 1.56
CA GLY A 369 -20.73 -17.06 0.19
C GLY A 369 -20.21 -15.70 -0.26
N GLY A 370 -19.23 -15.72 -1.18
CA GLY A 370 -18.61 -14.50 -1.72
C GLY A 370 -17.95 -13.64 -0.64
N CYS A 371 -18.13 -12.32 -0.74
CA CYS A 371 -17.68 -11.35 0.27
C CYS A 371 -18.72 -11.08 1.36
N ASN A 372 -19.78 -11.90 1.49
CA ASN A 372 -20.70 -11.73 2.61
C ASN A 372 -20.00 -12.05 3.94
N PRO A 373 -20.34 -11.34 5.02
CA PRO A 373 -19.93 -11.69 6.38
C PRO A 373 -20.29 -13.14 6.73
N VAL A 374 -19.41 -13.81 7.47
CA VAL A 374 -19.64 -15.22 7.87
C VAL A 374 -20.82 -15.29 8.84
N PRO A 375 -21.87 -16.09 8.55
CA PRO A 375 -23.02 -16.21 9.45
C PRO A 375 -22.65 -16.87 10.77
N ILE A 376 -23.27 -16.39 11.84
CA ILE A 376 -23.34 -17.10 13.12
C ILE A 376 -24.62 -17.94 13.07
N GLU A 377 -24.53 -19.22 13.40
CA GLU A 377 -25.66 -20.14 13.40
C GLU A 377 -26.36 -20.18 14.76
N ASN A 378 -27.53 -20.81 14.83
CA ASN A 378 -28.26 -21.13 16.07
C ASN A 378 -28.58 -19.96 17.03
N TRP A 379 -28.54 -18.72 16.57
CA TRP A 379 -29.10 -17.57 17.30
C TRP A 379 -30.61 -17.51 17.12
N HIS A 380 -31.29 -16.86 18.06
CA HIS A 380 -32.73 -16.60 17.99
C HIS A 380 -33.04 -15.23 18.58
N ASN A 381 -34.22 -14.70 18.32
CA ASN A 381 -34.67 -13.45 18.92
C ASN A 381 -36.17 -13.49 19.19
N ASP A 382 -36.60 -12.71 20.18
CA ASP A 382 -37.99 -12.31 20.36
C ASP A 382 -38.14 -10.79 20.12
N GLU A 383 -39.18 -10.15 20.68
CA GLU A 383 -39.38 -8.70 20.54
C GLU A 383 -38.47 -7.86 21.45
N LYS A 384 -37.86 -8.47 22.48
CA LYS A 384 -37.08 -7.81 23.54
C LYS A 384 -35.59 -8.09 23.43
N GLU A 385 -35.19 -9.33 23.13
CA GLU A 385 -33.80 -9.75 23.11
C GLU A 385 -33.45 -10.65 21.93
N LEU A 386 -32.19 -10.54 21.53
CA LEU A 386 -31.50 -11.43 20.59
C LEU A 386 -30.48 -12.23 21.38
N VAL A 387 -30.55 -13.56 21.25
CA VAL A 387 -29.78 -14.52 22.03
C VAL A 387 -28.84 -15.29 21.10
N ILE A 388 -27.55 -15.31 21.45
CA ILE A 388 -26.50 -16.01 20.70
C ILE A 388 -25.80 -16.98 21.65
N PRO A 389 -25.73 -18.29 21.33
CA PRO A 389 -24.98 -19.23 22.16
C PRO A 389 -23.47 -18.95 22.09
N GLY A 390 -22.79 -18.97 23.25
CA GLY A 390 -21.35 -18.74 23.32
C GLY A 390 -20.53 -19.74 22.50
N LYS A 391 -20.98 -20.99 22.42
CA LYS A 391 -20.37 -22.02 21.56
C LYS A 391 -20.34 -21.62 20.08
N GLU A 392 -21.36 -20.89 19.61
CA GLU A 392 -21.43 -20.44 18.22
C GLU A 392 -20.42 -19.32 17.99
N LEU A 393 -20.24 -18.41 18.96
CA LEU A 393 -19.17 -17.40 18.90
C LEU A 393 -17.77 -18.05 18.92
N ALA A 394 -17.59 -19.13 19.69
CA ALA A 394 -16.33 -19.88 19.74
C ALA A 394 -15.93 -20.47 18.38
N THR A 395 -16.88 -20.80 17.50
CA THR A 395 -16.56 -21.26 16.14
C THR A 395 -15.81 -20.20 15.30
N GLY A 396 -16.04 -18.92 15.60
CA GLY A 396 -15.45 -17.79 14.89
C GLY A 396 -14.02 -17.46 15.30
N VAL A 397 -13.49 -18.09 16.35
CA VAL A 397 -12.14 -17.85 16.91
C VAL A 397 -11.02 -18.02 15.88
N ASN A 398 -11.25 -18.82 14.84
CA ASN A 398 -10.29 -19.04 13.74
C ASN A 398 -10.30 -17.93 12.68
N TYR A 399 -11.32 -17.08 12.65
CA TYR A 399 -11.38 -15.95 11.72
C TYR A 399 -10.58 -14.74 12.20
N PHE A 400 -10.32 -14.63 13.52
CA PHE A 400 -9.72 -13.45 14.13
C PHE A 400 -8.28 -13.71 14.59
N SER A 401 -7.43 -12.72 14.33
CA SER A 401 -6.00 -12.73 14.70
C SER A 401 -5.69 -11.95 15.99
N THR A 402 -6.60 -11.08 16.44
CA THR A 402 -6.38 -10.20 17.58
C THR A 402 -6.52 -10.96 18.91
N VAL A 403 -5.47 -10.90 19.74
CA VAL A 403 -5.46 -11.47 21.11
C VAL A 403 -5.36 -10.33 22.11
N MET A 404 -6.34 -10.23 23.01
CA MET A 404 -6.34 -9.29 24.13
C MET A 404 -5.57 -9.90 25.30
N THR A 405 -4.80 -9.06 25.99
CA THR A 405 -4.16 -9.44 27.25
C THR A 405 -5.22 -9.57 28.33
N ILE A 406 -5.45 -10.81 28.78
CA ILE A 406 -6.36 -11.15 29.87
C ILE A 406 -5.57 -11.74 31.03
N LYS A 407 -6.05 -11.50 32.26
CA LYS A 407 -5.53 -12.17 33.45
C LYS A 407 -6.07 -13.60 33.46
N VAL A 408 -5.16 -14.56 33.53
CA VAL A 408 -5.46 -15.99 33.59
C VAL A 408 -4.83 -16.58 34.85
N THR A 409 -5.43 -17.66 35.35
CA THR A 409 -4.96 -18.34 36.56
C THR A 409 -4.48 -19.73 36.19
N ASP A 410 -3.31 -20.12 36.66
CA ASP A 410 -2.79 -21.48 36.52
C ASP A 410 -3.63 -22.42 37.38
N PRO A 411 -4.27 -23.46 36.79
CA PRO A 411 -5.17 -24.35 37.52
C PRO A 411 -4.44 -25.31 38.47
N VAL A 412 -3.11 -25.45 38.37
CA VAL A 412 -2.31 -26.38 39.18
C VAL A 412 -1.82 -25.73 40.47
N ASP A 413 -1.38 -24.47 40.43
CA ASP A 413 -0.81 -23.76 41.59
C ASP A 413 -1.56 -22.48 42.01
N GLY A 414 -2.56 -22.05 41.24
CA GLY A 414 -3.35 -20.85 41.52
C GLY A 414 -2.64 -19.53 41.24
N SER A 415 -1.44 -19.55 40.64
CA SER A 415 -0.71 -18.33 40.29
C SER A 415 -1.43 -17.55 39.18
N THR A 416 -1.38 -16.22 39.27
CA THR A 416 -1.98 -15.34 38.26
C THR A 416 -0.92 -14.91 37.26
N LEU A 417 -1.20 -15.09 35.97
CA LEU A 417 -0.37 -14.66 34.85
C LEU A 417 -1.24 -13.99 33.78
N THR A 418 -0.65 -13.61 32.65
CA THR A 418 -1.40 -13.16 31.48
C THR A 418 -1.30 -14.19 30.37
N ASN A 419 -2.36 -14.36 29.58
CA ASN A 419 -2.34 -15.25 28.42
C ASN A 419 -1.20 -14.93 27.44
N THR A 420 -0.81 -13.66 27.32
CA THR A 420 0.29 -13.20 26.46
C THR A 420 1.68 -13.42 27.04
N SER A 421 1.80 -13.63 28.36
CA SER A 421 3.08 -13.90 29.04
C SER A 421 3.28 -15.37 29.40
N ALA A 422 2.29 -16.22 29.10
CA ALA A 422 2.33 -17.64 29.40
C ALA A 422 3.07 -18.39 28.29
N ASP A 423 4.23 -18.95 28.61
CA ASP A 423 5.01 -19.76 27.66
C ASP A 423 4.38 -21.14 27.38
N TYR A 424 3.56 -21.63 28.32
CA TYR A 424 2.93 -22.94 28.27
C TYR A 424 1.40 -22.82 28.27
N LYS A 425 0.76 -23.52 27.32
CA LYS A 425 -0.70 -23.56 27.17
C LYS A 425 -1.19 -24.93 26.71
N TYR A 426 -2.38 -25.32 27.15
CA TYR A 426 -3.01 -26.59 26.81
C TYR A 426 -4.50 -26.41 26.60
N SER A 427 -5.07 -27.01 25.56
CA SER A 427 -6.52 -26.95 25.30
C SER A 427 -7.19 -28.25 25.77
N TYR A 428 -8.19 -28.12 26.65
CA TYR A 428 -8.95 -29.25 27.20
C TYR A 428 -10.39 -28.81 27.52
N GLY A 429 -11.39 -29.63 27.17
CA GLY A 429 -12.81 -29.35 27.42
C GLY A 429 -13.31 -28.06 26.76
N GLY A 430 -12.88 -27.77 25.53
CA GLY A 430 -13.24 -26.55 24.80
C GLY A 430 -12.60 -25.25 25.31
N LYS A 431 -11.78 -25.32 26.36
CA LYS A 431 -11.10 -24.17 26.99
C LYS A 431 -9.57 -24.27 26.85
N THR A 432 -8.91 -23.12 26.70
CA THR A 432 -7.45 -23.03 26.77
C THR A 432 -7.00 -22.66 28.18
N TRP A 433 -6.13 -23.49 28.74
CA TRP A 433 -5.51 -23.33 30.05
C TRP A 433 -4.06 -22.85 29.89
N PHE A 434 -3.59 -22.02 30.83
CA PHE A 434 -2.29 -21.38 30.80
C PHE A 434 -1.52 -21.70 32.08
N PHE A 435 -0.21 -21.91 31.96
CA PHE A 435 0.61 -22.40 33.08
C PHE A 435 1.81 -21.49 33.33
N SER A 436 2.13 -21.29 34.60
CA SER A 436 3.26 -20.47 35.07
C SER A 436 4.62 -21.15 34.88
N SER A 437 4.63 -22.48 34.73
CA SER A 437 5.84 -23.29 34.58
C SER A 437 5.60 -24.54 33.74
N GLU A 438 6.68 -25.09 33.18
CA GLU A 438 6.67 -26.37 32.44
C GLU A 438 6.17 -27.54 33.31
N ALA A 439 6.54 -27.54 34.60
CA ALA A 439 6.15 -28.57 35.54
C ALA A 439 4.63 -28.61 35.77
N ASN A 440 3.98 -27.44 35.85
CA ASN A 440 2.53 -27.35 35.98
C ASN A 440 1.83 -27.78 34.70
N TYR A 441 2.36 -27.37 33.54
CA TYR A 441 1.86 -27.80 32.23
C TYR A 441 1.88 -29.33 32.07
N GLU A 442 3.01 -29.96 32.41
CA GLU A 442 3.14 -31.42 32.32
C GLU A 442 2.20 -32.14 33.30
N ARG A 443 2.08 -31.67 34.54
CA ARG A 443 1.12 -32.21 35.53
C ARG A 443 -0.33 -32.14 35.05
N PHE A 444 -0.72 -30.99 34.48
CA PHE A 444 -2.05 -30.83 33.92
C PHE A 444 -2.26 -31.75 32.72
N ARG A 445 -1.28 -31.87 31.82
CA ARG A 445 -1.37 -32.73 30.62
C ARG A 445 -1.50 -34.21 30.97
N GLU A 446 -0.82 -34.67 32.01
CA GLU A 446 -0.87 -36.08 32.46
C GLU A 446 -2.23 -36.42 33.10
N THR A 447 -2.82 -35.50 33.86
CA THR A 447 -4.09 -35.72 34.58
C THR A 447 -5.02 -34.50 34.57
N PRO A 448 -5.58 -34.10 33.40
CA PRO A 448 -6.38 -32.87 33.28
C PRO A 448 -7.63 -32.89 34.19
N GLU A 449 -8.24 -34.06 34.34
CA GLU A 449 -9.47 -34.26 35.12
C GLU A 449 -9.34 -33.85 36.60
N GLN A 450 -8.13 -33.86 37.17
CA GLN A 450 -7.91 -33.48 38.56
C GLN A 450 -8.02 -31.97 38.80
N PHE A 451 -7.74 -31.17 37.77
CA PHE A 451 -7.63 -29.72 37.85
C PHE A 451 -8.82 -28.99 37.25
N VAL A 452 -9.69 -29.73 36.54
CA VAL A 452 -10.81 -29.18 35.78
C VAL A 452 -12.16 -29.54 36.44
N PRO A 453 -13.12 -28.59 36.50
CA PRO A 453 -14.49 -28.83 36.96
C PRO A 453 -15.18 -30.00 36.25
N ALA A 454 -16.05 -30.72 36.95
CA ALA A 454 -16.65 -31.98 36.46
C ALA A 454 -17.48 -31.81 35.17
N ASP A 455 -18.05 -30.64 34.96
CA ASP A 455 -18.81 -30.22 33.78
C ASP A 455 -17.95 -30.01 32.52
N MET A 456 -16.63 -29.93 32.65
CA MET A 456 -15.68 -29.79 31.53
C MET A 456 -14.85 -31.06 31.28
N ARG A 457 -15.18 -32.17 31.96
CA ARG A 457 -14.49 -33.48 31.81
C ARG A 457 -15.03 -34.33 30.67
N GLU A 458 -16.20 -33.98 30.12
CA GLU A 458 -16.84 -34.70 29.01
C GLU A 458 -17.04 -33.78 27.80
N GLU A 459 -16.08 -33.82 26.88
CA GLU A 459 -16.29 -33.80 25.43
C GLU A 459 -15.23 -34.67 24.74
#